data_AF-A0A176WBI4-F1
#
_entry.id   AF-A0A176WBI4-F1
#
_cell.length_a   1.000
_cell.length_b   1.000
_cell.length_c   1.000
_cell.angle_alpha   90.00
_cell.angle_beta   90.00
_cell.angle_gamma   90.00
#
_symmetry.space_group_name_H-M   'P 1'
#
loop_
_entity.id
_entity.type
_entity.pdbx_description
1 polymer ?
#
loop_
_entity_poly.entity_id
_entity_poly.type
_entity_poly.pdbx_seq_one_letter_code
_entity_poly.pdbx_strand_id
1 'polypeptide(L)'
;MASETEVIGWAARDTSGHMAPIIFSRRALGPRDVKFFIKFCGVCHSDWTVITGEVYTPTFPVVPGHEIVGVVEEVGSEVTKFKVGDHAGVSTYVNSCGSCRVCERKLPQHCKDVVWVYDSVNPADGLRTYGGYSNLMVVDESFCLVLPKNLPLDGAAPLLCAGATVWSPMKRYGMGKNGDRFGVVGLGGLGHIALKFAKALGMHATTESLEFVVPTGT
;
A
#
# COMPACT_ATOMS: atom_id res chain seq x y z
N MET A 1 11.00 5.93 27.96
CA MET A 1 10.63 4.73 27.20
C MET A 1 9.56 5.15 26.22
N ALA A 2 9.70 4.83 24.93
CA ALA A 2 8.67 5.17 23.95
C ALA A 2 7.36 4.46 24.35
N SER A 3 6.28 5.23 24.53
CA SER A 3 4.97 4.70 24.84
C SER A 3 4.21 4.41 23.54
N GLU A 4 3.22 3.52 23.62
CA GLU A 4 2.22 3.40 22.56
C GLU A 4 1.60 4.76 22.26
N THR A 5 1.22 4.98 20.99
CA THR A 5 0.59 6.22 20.54
C THR A 5 -0.87 5.93 20.23
N GLU A 6 -1.76 6.73 20.81
CA GLU A 6 -3.19 6.69 20.48
C GLU A 6 -3.40 7.21 19.04
N VAL A 7 -4.22 6.49 18.28
CA VAL A 7 -4.47 6.72 16.86
C VAL A 7 -5.98 6.75 16.62
N ILE A 8 -6.41 7.73 15.84
CA ILE A 8 -7.79 7.86 15.39
C ILE A 8 -7.85 7.34 13.96
N GLY A 9 -8.82 6.49 13.67
CA GLY A 9 -9.06 5.98 12.33
C GLY A 9 -10.52 5.67 12.06
N TRP A 10 -10.77 5.06 10.91
CA TRP A 10 -12.06 4.57 10.50
C TRP A 10 -11.96 3.07 10.25
N ALA A 11 -12.90 2.31 10.80
CA ALA A 11 -12.93 0.86 10.67
C ALA A 11 -14.30 0.34 10.21
N ALA A 12 -14.27 -0.74 9.44
CA ALA A 12 -15.41 -1.62 9.27
C ALA A 12 -15.49 -2.59 10.46
N ARG A 13 -16.71 -2.94 10.88
CA ARG A 13 -16.97 -3.88 11.99
C ARG A 13 -17.66 -5.17 11.56
N ASP A 14 -18.10 -5.21 10.31
CA ASP A 14 -18.73 -6.34 9.66
C ASP A 14 -18.55 -6.22 8.14
N THR A 15 -19.06 -7.22 7.41
CA THR A 15 -18.93 -7.33 5.96
C THR A 15 -19.83 -6.37 5.16
N SER A 16 -20.62 -5.50 5.82
CA SER A 16 -21.41 -4.46 5.11
C SER A 16 -20.53 -3.37 4.50
N GLY A 17 -19.29 -3.23 5.00
CA GLY A 17 -18.40 -2.16 4.60
C GLY A 17 -18.69 -0.81 5.22
N HIS A 18 -19.65 -0.72 6.15
CA HIS A 18 -19.93 0.53 6.84
C HIS A 18 -18.73 0.95 7.71
N MET A 19 -18.13 2.09 7.35
CA MET A 19 -16.98 2.64 8.04
C MET A 19 -17.42 3.58 9.17
N ALA A 20 -16.92 3.36 10.38
CA ALA A 20 -17.17 4.22 11.54
C ALA A 20 -15.86 4.57 12.26
N PRO A 21 -15.79 5.72 12.97
CA PRO A 21 -14.62 6.08 13.76
C PRO A 21 -14.23 5.02 14.80
N ILE A 22 -12.93 4.87 15.01
CA ILE A 22 -12.34 4.02 16.04
C ILE A 22 -11.09 4.69 16.63
N ILE A 23 -10.82 4.39 17.88
CA ILE A 23 -9.57 4.71 18.57
C ILE A 23 -8.82 3.41 18.81
N PHE A 24 -7.54 3.37 18.48
CA PHE A 24 -6.66 2.23 18.73
C PHE A 24 -5.25 2.71 19.04
N SER A 25 -4.40 1.81 19.53
CA SER A 25 -2.99 2.11 19.78
C SER A 25 -2.10 1.58 18.65
N ARG A 26 -1.09 2.35 18.27
CA ARG A 26 0.08 1.82 17.57
C ARG A 26 1.22 1.62 18.55
N ARG A 27 2.02 0.59 18.28
CA ARG A 27 3.22 0.28 19.05
C ARG A 27 4.17 1.47 19.17
N ALA A 28 4.97 1.43 20.22
CA ALA A 28 6.07 2.36 20.41
C ALA A 28 7.04 2.38 19.22
N LEU A 29 7.65 3.54 18.98
CA LEU A 29 8.70 3.71 17.99
C LEU A 29 9.93 2.88 18.39
N GLY A 30 10.26 1.85 17.60
CA GLY A 30 11.46 1.05 17.76
C GLY A 30 12.68 1.69 17.06
N PRO A 31 13.88 1.12 17.25
CA PRO A 31 15.13 1.72 16.77
C PRO A 31 15.19 1.92 15.25
N ARG A 32 14.51 1.07 14.47
CA ARG A 32 14.51 1.09 13.00
C ARG A 32 13.22 1.61 12.38
N ASP A 33 12.32 2.14 13.22
CA ASP A 33 11.01 2.56 12.78
C ASP A 33 10.97 4.01 12.35
N VAL A 34 10.07 4.28 11.42
CA VAL A 34 9.67 5.60 10.97
C VAL A 34 8.24 5.82 11.42
N LYS A 35 8.00 6.92 12.13
CA LYS A 35 6.67 7.40 12.51
C LYS A 35 6.34 8.64 11.70
N PHE A 36 5.17 8.66 11.08
CA PHE A 36 4.74 9.77 10.24
C PHE A 36 3.24 10.03 10.37
N PHE A 37 2.86 11.30 10.24
CA PHE A 37 1.46 11.68 10.13
C PHE A 37 0.98 11.42 8.71
N ILE A 38 -0.08 10.63 8.60
CA ILE A 38 -0.70 10.30 7.32
C ILE A 38 -1.38 11.57 6.80
N LYS A 39 -1.06 11.97 5.57
CA LYS A 39 -1.68 13.10 4.88
C LYS A 39 -2.74 12.64 3.89
N PHE A 40 -2.45 11.56 3.18
CA PHE A 40 -3.38 10.94 2.25
C PHE A 40 -3.27 9.41 2.35
N CYS A 41 -4.40 8.74 2.17
CA CYS A 41 -4.45 7.33 1.85
C CYS A 41 -5.37 7.17 0.66
N GLY A 42 -4.91 6.50 -0.38
CA GLY A 42 -5.75 6.15 -1.52
C GLY A 42 -6.76 5.07 -1.17
N VAL A 43 -7.80 4.95 -2.01
CA VAL A 43 -8.88 3.96 -1.90
C VAL A 43 -8.77 3.02 -3.09
N CYS A 44 -8.61 1.73 -2.82
CA CYS A 44 -8.46 0.71 -3.85
C CYS A 44 -9.54 -0.37 -3.70
N HIS A 45 -9.88 -1.05 -4.80
CA HIS A 45 -10.86 -2.14 -4.78
C HIS A 45 -10.45 -3.27 -3.83
N SER A 46 -9.15 -3.48 -3.61
CA SER A 46 -8.66 -4.44 -2.63
C SER A 46 -9.12 -4.14 -1.19
N ASP A 47 -9.29 -2.86 -0.83
CA ASP A 47 -9.84 -2.50 0.48
C ASP A 47 -11.27 -2.99 0.64
N TRP A 48 -12.08 -2.86 -0.41
CA TRP A 48 -13.45 -3.38 -0.44
C TRP A 48 -13.49 -4.89 -0.34
N THR A 49 -12.75 -5.59 -1.21
CA THR A 49 -12.68 -7.06 -1.26
C THR A 49 -12.23 -7.68 0.07
N VAL A 50 -11.31 -7.02 0.79
CA VAL A 50 -10.96 -7.46 2.15
C VAL A 50 -12.14 -7.26 3.09
N ILE A 51 -12.75 -6.08 3.15
CA ILE A 51 -13.82 -5.80 4.11
C ILE A 51 -15.04 -6.70 3.90
N THR A 52 -15.42 -6.97 2.65
CA THR A 52 -16.59 -7.81 2.32
C THR A 52 -16.30 -9.30 2.46
N GLY A 53 -15.03 -9.68 2.58
CA GLY A 53 -14.61 -11.07 2.71
C GLY A 53 -14.72 -11.89 1.43
N GLU A 54 -14.62 -11.24 0.27
CA GLU A 54 -14.68 -11.88 -1.05
C GLU A 54 -13.54 -12.88 -1.29
N VAL A 55 -12.40 -12.71 -0.61
CA VAL A 55 -11.20 -13.57 -0.77
C VAL A 55 -10.90 -14.41 0.47
N TYR A 56 -11.22 -13.91 1.67
CA TYR A 56 -11.03 -14.62 2.94
C TYR A 56 -11.94 -14.01 4.01
N THR A 57 -12.13 -14.72 5.13
CA THR A 57 -12.92 -14.21 6.27
C THR A 57 -12.15 -13.13 7.03
N PRO A 58 -12.61 -11.87 7.06
CA PRO A 58 -11.87 -10.78 7.68
C PRO A 58 -11.92 -10.86 9.20
N THR A 59 -10.89 -10.35 9.88
CA THR A 59 -10.92 -10.21 11.34
C THR A 59 -11.36 -8.80 11.71
N PHE A 60 -12.57 -8.63 12.23
CA PHE A 60 -13.06 -7.31 12.61
C PHE A 60 -12.55 -6.86 13.99
N PRO A 61 -12.36 -5.54 14.23
CA PRO A 61 -12.53 -4.44 13.27
C PRO A 61 -11.40 -4.39 12.24
N VAL A 62 -11.68 -3.93 11.01
CA VAL A 62 -10.68 -3.73 9.96
C VAL A 62 -10.51 -2.23 9.72
N VAL A 63 -9.29 -1.71 9.89
CA VAL A 63 -8.89 -0.37 9.44
C VAL A 63 -8.15 -0.57 8.10
N PRO A 64 -8.80 -0.36 6.95
CA PRO A 64 -8.21 -0.61 5.63
C PRO A 64 -7.25 0.52 5.22
N GLY A 65 -6.79 0.47 3.96
CA GLY A 65 -5.92 1.46 3.35
C GLY A 65 -4.47 1.01 3.27
N HIS A 66 -3.96 0.89 2.05
CA HIS A 66 -2.61 0.41 1.73
C HIS A 66 -1.87 1.28 0.70
N GLU A 67 -2.37 2.49 0.49
CA GLU A 67 -1.83 3.51 -0.40
C GLU A 67 -1.45 4.74 0.42
N ILE A 68 -0.59 4.55 1.42
CA ILE A 68 -0.43 5.47 2.55
C ILE A 68 0.72 6.42 2.29
N VAL A 69 0.51 7.72 2.44
CA VAL A 69 1.57 8.73 2.34
C VAL A 69 1.46 9.81 3.39
N GLY A 70 2.60 10.35 3.79
CA GLY A 70 2.63 11.38 4.83
C GLY A 70 3.99 12.04 5.01
N VAL A 71 4.14 12.69 6.16
CA VAL A 71 5.35 13.45 6.51
C VAL A 71 5.93 12.88 7.80
N VAL A 72 7.21 12.52 7.75
CA VAL A 72 7.95 11.93 8.87
C VAL A 72 7.95 12.90 10.05
N GLU A 73 7.50 12.39 11.19
CA GLU A 73 7.44 13.11 12.46
C GLU A 73 8.61 12.70 13.37
N GLU A 74 8.92 11.40 13.41
CA GLU A 74 9.91 10.85 14.33
C GLU A 74 10.57 9.62 13.68
N VAL A 75 11.85 9.40 13.99
CA VAL A 75 12.61 8.26 13.50
C VAL A 75 13.36 7.59 14.64
N GLY A 76 13.44 6.26 14.60
CA GLY A 76 14.22 5.50 15.57
C GLY A 76 15.73 5.79 15.44
N SER A 77 16.49 5.45 16.49
CA SER A 77 17.91 5.75 16.61
C SER A 77 18.82 5.08 15.57
N GLU A 78 18.35 4.01 14.91
CA GLU A 78 19.06 3.24 13.89
C GLU A 78 18.55 3.51 12.47
N VAL A 79 17.54 4.39 12.31
CA VAL A 79 17.04 4.76 10.99
C VAL A 79 18.10 5.58 10.24
N THR A 80 18.33 5.19 8.98
CA THR A 80 19.32 5.86 8.12
C THR A 80 18.71 6.45 6.85
N LYS A 81 17.54 5.97 6.43
CA LYS A 81 16.90 6.40 5.17
C LYS A 81 16.06 7.68 5.28
N PHE A 82 15.64 8.05 6.48
CA PHE A 82 14.68 9.13 6.71
C PHE A 82 15.15 10.10 7.78
N LYS A 83 14.66 11.33 7.68
CA LYS A 83 14.70 12.34 8.74
C LYS A 83 13.33 12.99 8.87
N VAL A 84 13.09 13.65 10.00
CA VAL A 84 11.89 14.46 10.25
C VAL A 84 11.66 15.45 9.11
N GLY A 85 10.41 15.55 8.66
CA GLY A 85 9.99 16.39 7.53
C GLY A 85 10.12 15.75 6.14
N ASP A 86 10.74 14.57 6.00
CA ASP A 86 10.75 13.87 4.72
C ASP A 86 9.36 13.32 4.36
N HIS A 87 9.09 13.18 3.06
CA HIS A 87 7.90 12.50 2.56
C HIS A 87 8.09 10.98 2.61
N ALA A 88 7.17 10.30 3.28
CA ALA A 88 7.19 8.86 3.50
C ALA A 88 5.94 8.21 2.90
N GLY A 89 6.09 6.97 2.44
CA GLY A 89 5.00 6.15 1.94
C GLY A 89 5.04 4.72 2.47
N VAL A 90 3.88 4.08 2.61
CA VAL A 90 3.74 2.66 2.93
C VAL A 90 2.75 2.02 1.97
N SER A 91 3.17 0.92 1.36
CA SER A 91 2.39 0.15 0.41
C SER A 91 1.67 -1.01 1.14
N THR A 92 1.43 -2.13 0.47
CA THR A 92 0.64 -3.27 0.91
C THR A 92 1.23 -4.07 2.06
N TYR A 93 2.53 -3.95 2.33
CA TYR A 93 3.26 -4.79 3.28
C TYR A 93 4.04 -3.97 4.29
N VAL A 94 4.12 -4.49 5.52
CA VAL A 94 4.82 -3.84 6.65
C VAL A 94 5.90 -4.71 7.29
N ASN A 95 5.95 -5.99 6.97
CA ASN A 95 6.99 -6.90 7.45
C ASN A 95 7.12 -8.15 6.54
N SER A 96 8.18 -8.93 6.74
CA SER A 96 8.38 -10.26 6.17
C SER A 96 9.32 -11.09 7.06
N CYS A 97 9.57 -12.36 6.74
CA CYS A 97 10.52 -13.17 7.52
C CYS A 97 11.98 -12.67 7.47
N GLY A 98 12.33 -11.79 6.52
CA GLY A 98 13.65 -11.17 6.40
C GLY A 98 14.81 -12.09 5.96
N SER A 99 14.66 -13.41 6.03
CA SER A 99 15.76 -14.37 5.88
C SER A 99 15.63 -15.35 4.71
N CYS A 100 14.46 -15.44 4.06
CA CYS A 100 14.30 -16.35 2.93
C CYS A 100 14.90 -15.77 1.64
N ARG A 101 15.16 -16.63 0.65
CA ARG A 101 15.80 -16.28 -0.63
C ARG A 101 15.19 -15.06 -1.34
N VAL A 102 13.88 -14.86 -1.25
CA VAL A 102 13.21 -13.70 -1.88
C VAL A 102 13.40 -12.43 -1.07
N CYS A 103 13.45 -12.50 0.27
CA CYS A 103 13.75 -11.36 1.13
C CYS A 103 15.20 -10.90 0.95
N GLU A 104 16.16 -11.82 0.86
CA GLU A 104 17.57 -11.51 0.55
C GLU A 104 17.72 -10.79 -0.79
N ARG A 105 16.84 -11.12 -1.76
CA ARG A 105 16.76 -10.48 -3.08
C ARG A 105 15.96 -9.18 -3.08
N LYS A 106 15.53 -8.69 -1.90
CA LYS A 106 14.71 -7.47 -1.75
C LYS A 106 13.37 -7.56 -2.49
N LEU A 107 12.76 -8.74 -2.50
CA LEU A 107 11.43 -9.02 -3.06
C LEU A 107 10.48 -9.56 -1.98
N PRO A 108 10.24 -8.80 -0.89
CA PRO A 108 9.43 -9.27 0.24
C PRO A 108 7.98 -9.61 -0.18
N GLN A 109 7.45 -9.04 -1.25
CA GLN A 109 6.13 -9.37 -1.81
C GLN A 109 5.98 -10.82 -2.30
N HIS A 110 7.08 -11.55 -2.45
CA HIS A 110 7.08 -12.97 -2.79
C HIS A 110 7.36 -13.87 -1.57
N CYS A 111 7.52 -13.28 -0.39
CA CYS A 111 7.72 -14.02 0.85
C CYS A 111 6.41 -14.71 1.25
N LYS A 112 6.51 -15.96 1.73
CA LYS A 112 5.35 -16.71 2.24
C LYS A 112 4.83 -16.14 3.56
N ASP A 113 5.72 -15.53 4.34
CA ASP A 113 5.43 -14.94 5.65
C ASP A 113 5.42 -13.40 5.55
N VAL A 114 4.96 -12.86 4.42
CA VAL A 114 4.78 -11.41 4.26
C VAL A 114 3.61 -10.95 5.14
N VAL A 115 3.78 -9.79 5.78
CA VAL A 115 2.76 -9.20 6.66
C VAL A 115 2.09 -8.04 5.95
N TRP A 116 0.77 -8.13 5.81
CA TRP A 116 -0.05 -7.10 5.19
C TRP A 116 -0.24 -5.90 6.12
N VAL A 117 -0.32 -4.71 5.52
CA VAL A 117 -0.45 -3.44 6.24
C VAL A 117 -1.75 -3.31 7.04
N TYR A 118 -2.77 -4.10 6.72
CA TYR A 118 -3.96 -4.28 7.53
C TYR A 118 -4.48 -5.72 7.48
N ASP A 119 -5.37 -6.03 8.43
CA ASP A 119 -6.02 -7.33 8.63
C ASP A 119 -5.03 -8.52 8.68
N SER A 120 -3.90 -8.27 9.32
CA SER A 120 -2.88 -9.28 9.60
C SER A 120 -2.41 -9.17 11.05
N VAL A 121 -1.48 -10.05 11.45
CA VAL A 121 -0.79 -9.99 12.73
C VAL A 121 0.69 -9.88 12.44
N ASN A 122 1.35 -8.88 13.01
CA ASN A 122 2.79 -8.71 12.86
C ASN A 122 3.51 -9.63 13.87
N PRO A 123 4.28 -10.65 13.44
CA PRO A 123 4.94 -11.57 14.35
C PRO A 123 6.04 -10.90 15.19
N ALA A 124 6.52 -9.71 14.80
CA ALA A 124 7.53 -8.98 15.54
C ALA A 124 7.03 -8.42 16.88
N ASP A 125 5.74 -8.14 17.01
CA ASP A 125 5.12 -7.55 18.20
C ASP A 125 3.83 -8.27 18.66
N GLY A 126 3.30 -9.20 17.86
CA GLY A 126 2.05 -9.91 18.11
C GLY A 126 0.79 -9.06 17.91
N LEU A 127 0.92 -7.83 17.42
CA LEU A 127 -0.18 -6.89 17.27
C LEU A 127 -0.85 -7.02 15.91
N ARG A 128 -2.15 -6.69 15.88
CA ARG A 128 -2.89 -6.58 14.63
C ARG A 128 -2.40 -5.39 13.81
N THR A 129 -2.34 -5.57 12.49
CA THR A 129 -2.01 -4.48 11.57
C THR A 129 -3.27 -3.68 11.22
N TYR A 130 -3.13 -2.35 11.28
CA TYR A 130 -4.15 -1.38 10.92
C TYR A 130 -3.61 -0.41 9.88
N GLY A 131 -4.39 -0.20 8.82
CA GLY A 131 -3.99 0.48 7.60
C GLY A 131 -4.04 2.00 7.67
N GLY A 132 -4.02 2.60 6.50
CA GLY A 132 -3.87 4.03 6.28
C GLY A 132 -5.11 4.88 6.51
N TYR A 133 -6.28 4.29 6.78
CA TYR A 133 -7.49 5.05 7.12
C TYR A 133 -7.43 5.48 8.59
N SER A 134 -6.30 6.09 8.96
CA SER A 134 -5.94 6.55 10.28
C SER A 134 -5.04 7.79 10.18
N ASN A 135 -4.81 8.49 11.27
CA ASN A 135 -4.04 9.74 11.27
C ASN A 135 -2.50 9.55 11.35
N LEU A 136 -2.02 8.37 11.71
CA LEU A 136 -0.61 8.12 11.99
C LEU A 136 -0.20 6.71 11.57
N MET A 137 1.06 6.54 11.16
CA MET A 137 1.67 5.25 10.87
C MET A 137 3.01 5.11 11.62
N VAL A 138 3.32 3.88 12.04
CA VAL A 138 4.65 3.47 12.55
C VAL A 138 5.04 2.20 11.80
N VAL A 139 6.20 2.20 11.15
CA VAL A 139 6.66 1.09 10.28
C VAL A 139 8.18 1.02 10.26
N ASP A 140 8.74 -0.17 10.07
CA ASP A 140 10.19 -0.33 9.88
C ASP A 140 10.65 0.36 8.58
N GLU A 141 11.82 1.03 8.60
CA GLU A 141 12.36 1.77 7.45
C GLU A 141 12.58 0.90 6.19
N SER A 142 12.60 -0.43 6.30
CA SER A 142 12.70 -1.36 5.17
C SER A 142 11.40 -1.49 4.38
N PHE A 143 10.25 -1.19 5.00
CA PHE A 143 8.92 -1.18 4.37
C PHE A 143 8.38 0.24 4.16
N CYS A 144 9.14 1.27 4.55
CA CYS A 144 8.84 2.67 4.28
C CYS A 144 9.54 3.13 2.98
N LEU A 145 8.78 3.79 2.11
CA LEU A 145 9.22 4.30 0.82
C LEU A 145 9.57 5.79 0.92
N VAL A 146 10.74 6.16 0.42
CA VAL A 146 11.12 7.57 0.24
C VAL A 146 10.41 8.12 -0.99
N LEU A 147 9.61 9.16 -0.82
CA LEU A 147 8.89 9.79 -1.93
C LEU A 147 9.68 10.99 -2.47
N PRO A 148 9.75 11.19 -3.80
CA PRO A 148 10.36 12.39 -4.38
C PRO A 148 9.66 13.65 -3.88
N LYS A 149 10.43 14.67 -3.46
CA LYS A 149 9.88 15.92 -2.91
C LYS A 149 9.00 16.70 -3.88
N ASN A 150 9.24 16.53 -5.18
CA ASN A 150 8.49 17.17 -6.25
C ASN A 150 7.23 16.40 -6.68
N LEU A 151 6.95 15.24 -6.07
CA LEU A 151 5.74 14.48 -6.31
C LEU A 151 4.67 14.87 -5.26
N PRO A 152 3.52 15.43 -5.68
CA PRO A 152 2.41 15.70 -4.78
C PRO A 152 1.96 14.43 -4.05
N LEU A 153 1.75 14.51 -2.74
CA LEU A 153 1.46 13.33 -1.92
C LEU A 153 0.14 12.66 -2.31
N ASP A 154 -0.91 13.44 -2.54
CA ASP A 154 -2.21 12.97 -3.04
C ASP A 154 -2.08 12.17 -4.34
N GLY A 155 -1.29 12.67 -5.30
CA GLY A 155 -0.98 11.96 -6.54
C GLY A 155 -0.01 10.79 -6.37
N ALA A 156 0.81 10.79 -5.32
CA ALA A 156 1.75 9.71 -5.02
C ALA A 156 1.03 8.47 -4.49
N ALA A 157 0.03 8.63 -3.60
CA ALA A 157 -0.63 7.54 -2.89
C ALA A 157 -1.07 6.37 -3.81
N PRO A 158 -1.82 6.59 -4.91
CA PRO A 158 -2.23 5.49 -5.80
C PRO A 158 -1.08 4.78 -6.50
N LEU A 159 0.09 5.43 -6.62
CA LEU A 159 1.27 4.81 -7.24
C LEU A 159 1.87 3.72 -6.36
N LEU A 160 1.59 3.72 -5.05
CA LEU A 160 2.14 2.75 -4.11
C LEU A 160 1.51 1.36 -4.28
N CYS A 161 0.30 1.26 -4.84
CA CYS A 161 -0.35 0.00 -5.18
C CYS A 161 -0.49 -0.17 -6.68
N ALA A 162 -1.42 0.57 -7.32
CA ALA A 162 -1.69 0.43 -8.75
C ALA A 162 -0.47 0.80 -9.61
N GLY A 163 0.29 1.83 -9.21
CA GLY A 163 1.53 2.21 -9.89
C GLY A 163 2.58 1.11 -9.86
N ALA A 164 2.91 0.59 -8.67
CA ALA A 164 3.87 -0.50 -8.52
C ALA A 164 3.42 -1.77 -9.27
N THR A 165 2.13 -2.08 -9.21
CA THR A 165 1.53 -3.26 -9.87
C THR A 165 1.70 -3.22 -11.38
N VAL A 166 1.51 -2.05 -12.00
CA VAL A 166 1.68 -1.87 -13.43
C VAL A 166 3.17 -1.77 -13.81
N TRP A 167 3.96 -1.03 -13.03
CA TRP A 167 5.36 -0.76 -13.34
C TRP A 167 6.25 -2.02 -13.24
N SER A 168 5.99 -2.87 -12.24
CA SER A 168 6.77 -4.08 -11.98
C SER A 168 6.89 -5.02 -13.19
N PRO A 169 5.79 -5.48 -13.83
CA PRO A 169 5.88 -6.30 -15.04
C PRO A 169 6.51 -5.53 -16.21
N MET A 170 6.21 -4.23 -16.39
CA MET A 170 6.83 -3.44 -17.46
C MET A 170 8.36 -3.48 -17.36
N LYS A 171 8.91 -3.28 -16.16
CA LYS A 171 10.36 -3.37 -15.94
C LYS A 171 10.88 -4.79 -16.08
N ARG A 172 10.21 -5.77 -15.50
CA ARG A 172 10.64 -7.18 -15.53
C ARG A 172 10.76 -7.73 -16.96
N TYR A 173 9.85 -7.34 -17.84
CA TYR A 173 9.82 -7.82 -19.22
C TYR A 173 10.48 -6.86 -20.23
N GLY A 174 11.14 -5.80 -19.74
CA GLY A 174 11.85 -4.84 -20.60
C GLY A 174 10.93 -4.07 -21.55
N MET A 175 9.68 -3.83 -21.13
CA MET A 175 8.71 -3.02 -21.86
C MET A 175 9.05 -1.54 -21.73
N GLY A 176 8.59 -0.71 -22.67
CA GLY A 176 8.69 0.74 -22.55
C GLY A 176 9.73 1.39 -23.44
N LYS A 177 10.09 0.77 -24.56
CA LYS A 177 10.90 1.44 -25.57
C LYS A 177 10.01 2.41 -26.34
N ASN A 178 10.57 3.55 -26.71
CA ASN A 178 9.86 4.55 -27.49
C ASN A 178 9.35 3.93 -28.80
N GLY A 179 8.07 4.13 -29.11
CA GLY A 179 7.40 3.53 -30.26
C GLY A 179 6.87 2.10 -30.07
N ASP A 180 7.15 1.44 -28.94
CA ASP A 180 6.54 0.13 -28.63
C ASP A 180 5.01 0.24 -28.65
N ARG A 181 4.34 -0.80 -29.13
CA ARG A 181 2.86 -0.93 -29.04
C ARG A 181 2.49 -1.52 -27.69
N PHE A 182 1.56 -0.88 -26.98
CA PHE A 182 1.14 -1.30 -25.65
C PHE A 182 -0.39 -1.42 -25.60
N GLY A 183 -0.90 -2.61 -25.29
CA GLY A 183 -2.33 -2.85 -25.10
C GLY A 183 -2.71 -2.82 -23.63
N VAL A 184 -3.80 -2.15 -23.30
CA VAL A 184 -4.42 -2.15 -21.97
C VAL A 184 -5.84 -2.66 -22.08
N VAL A 185 -6.17 -3.71 -21.33
CA VAL A 185 -7.54 -4.25 -21.24
C VAL A 185 -8.16 -3.77 -19.93
N GLY A 186 -9.22 -2.97 -20.03
CA GLY A 186 -9.92 -2.34 -18.92
C GLY A 186 -9.35 -0.98 -18.52
N LEU A 187 -10.24 0.01 -18.32
CA LEU A 187 -9.88 1.40 -17.98
C LEU A 187 -10.28 1.77 -16.54
N GLY A 188 -9.83 0.97 -15.57
CA GLY A 188 -10.01 1.22 -14.13
C GLY A 188 -8.79 1.89 -13.47
N GLY A 189 -8.61 1.65 -12.17
CA GLY A 189 -7.47 2.16 -11.39
C GLY A 189 -6.11 1.76 -11.97
N LEU A 190 -5.89 0.48 -12.27
CA LEU A 190 -4.63 0.03 -12.87
C LEU A 190 -4.51 0.49 -14.33
N GLY A 191 -5.59 0.35 -15.12
CA GLY A 191 -5.59 0.65 -16.54
C GLY A 191 -5.21 2.08 -16.87
N HIS A 192 -5.79 3.06 -16.17
CA HIS A 192 -5.47 4.47 -16.42
C HIS A 192 -4.01 4.82 -16.05
N ILE A 193 -3.44 4.20 -15.01
CA ILE A 193 -2.02 4.36 -14.65
C ILE A 193 -1.12 3.70 -15.69
N ALA A 194 -1.50 2.54 -16.22
CA ALA A 194 -0.78 1.89 -17.32
C ALA A 194 -0.69 2.76 -18.56
N LEU A 195 -1.78 3.43 -18.94
CA LEU A 195 -1.76 4.40 -20.04
C LEU A 195 -0.84 5.59 -19.75
N LYS A 196 -0.84 6.11 -18.52
CA LYS A 196 0.06 7.20 -18.10
C LYS A 196 1.53 6.78 -18.22
N PHE A 197 1.91 5.61 -17.71
CA PHE A 197 3.28 5.10 -17.84
C PHE A 197 3.66 4.85 -19.30
N ALA A 198 2.80 4.20 -20.09
CA ALA A 198 3.05 3.95 -21.50
C ALA A 198 3.28 5.26 -22.27
N LYS A 199 2.44 6.27 -22.04
CA LYS A 199 2.59 7.59 -22.67
C LYS A 199 3.89 8.28 -22.24
N ALA A 200 4.24 8.22 -20.96
CA ALA A 200 5.48 8.81 -20.43
C ALA A 200 6.74 8.13 -21.01
N LEU A 201 6.66 6.86 -21.38
CA LEU A 201 7.74 6.09 -22.01
C LEU A 201 7.77 6.22 -23.54
N GLY A 202 6.88 7.01 -24.14
CA GLY A 202 6.81 7.21 -25.60
C GLY A 202 6.18 6.03 -26.36
N MET A 203 5.44 5.15 -25.69
CA MET A 203 4.77 4.03 -26.33
C MET A 203 3.50 4.47 -27.07
N HIS A 204 3.10 3.70 -28.09
CA HIS A 204 1.79 3.80 -28.71
C HIS A 204 0.79 2.91 -27.95
N ALA A 205 0.06 3.52 -27.03
CA ALA A 205 -0.90 2.82 -26.18
C ALA A 205 -2.29 2.72 -26.83
N THR A 206 -2.87 1.52 -26.81
CA THR A 206 -4.26 1.24 -27.21
C THR A 206 -5.00 0.68 -25.99
N THR A 207 -6.22 1.15 -25.76
CA THR A 207 -7.08 0.61 -24.70
C THR A 207 -8.25 -0.15 -25.32
N GLU A 208 -8.64 -1.24 -24.67
CA GLU A 208 -9.80 -2.07 -25.00
C GLU A 208 -10.64 -2.23 -23.73
N SER A 209 -11.96 -2.06 -23.82
CA SER A 209 -12.90 -2.39 -22.76
C SER A 209 -13.65 -3.65 -23.14
N LEU A 210 -13.52 -4.71 -22.34
CA LEU A 210 -14.33 -5.91 -22.50
C LEU A 210 -15.64 -5.74 -21.73
N GLU A 211 -16.76 -5.79 -22.43
CA GLU A 211 -18.06 -5.96 -21.80
C GLU A 211 -18.25 -7.45 -21.49
N PHE A 212 -18.13 -7.82 -20.21
CA PHE A 212 -18.57 -9.13 -19.77
C PHE A 212 -20.09 -9.08 -19.60
N VAL A 213 -20.82 -9.65 -20.55
CA VAL A 213 -22.24 -9.94 -20.36
C VAL A 213 -22.31 -11.04 -19.29
N VAL A 214 -22.53 -10.63 -18.04
CA VAL A 214 -22.90 -11.58 -16.97
C VAL A 214 -24.29 -12.07 -17.33
N PRO A 215 -24.50 -13.36 -17.63
CA PRO A 215 -25.83 -13.87 -17.87
C PRO A 215 -26.64 -13.61 -16.59
N THR A 216 -27.65 -12.75 -16.68
CA THR A 216 -28.65 -12.65 -15.61
C THR A 216 -29.42 -13.97 -15.65
N GLY A 217 -28.98 -14.93 -14.85
CA GLY A 217 -29.70 -16.19 -14.66
C GLY A 217 -31.11 -15.87 -14.20
N THR A 218 -32.10 -16.26 -15.02
CA THR A 218 -33.51 -16.39 -14.66
C THR A 218 -33.74 -17.62 -13.80
#